data_AF-A0A0K2G8H2-F1
#
_entry.id   AF-A0A0K2G8H2-F1
#
_cell.length_a   1.000
_cell.length_b   1.000
_cell.length_c   1.000
_cell.angle_alpha   90.00
_cell.angle_beta   90.00
_cell.angle_gamma   90.00
#
_symmetry.space_group_name_H-M   'P 1'
#
loop_
_entity.id
_entity.type
_entity.pdbx_description
1 polymer ?
#
loop_
_entity_poly.entity_id
_entity_poly.type
_entity_poly.pdbx_seq_one_letter_code
_entity_poly.pdbx_strand_id
1 'polypeptide(L)'
;MDRQADLLAVATSLRITPLVDPQSFTRDTMVLLCLDPATGIRIDFIFSFTPYERQAIDRAARISISHAQVRFATPEDLIVHKMLAARPRDHEDVTGILLKQPHLDLAYVRHWLVEFAAATSQPLVKQFETLVKSLQ
;
A
#
# COMPACT_ATOMS: atom_id res chain seq x y z
N MET A 1 15.27 -12.66 -5.11
CA MET A 1 13.86 -12.27 -4.94
C MET A 1 13.01 -13.34 -5.60
N ASP A 2 12.43 -14.22 -4.79
CA ASP A 2 11.97 -15.54 -5.25
C ASP A 2 10.78 -15.49 -6.23
N ARG A 3 10.06 -14.37 -6.32
CA ARG A 3 8.83 -14.24 -7.13
C ARG A 3 8.94 -13.24 -8.28
N GLN A 4 10.12 -12.63 -8.49
CA GLN A 4 10.28 -11.63 -9.55
C GLN A 4 10.12 -12.24 -10.95
N ALA A 5 10.70 -13.42 -11.18
CA ALA A 5 10.59 -14.12 -12.45
C ALA A 5 9.12 -14.47 -12.76
N ASP A 6 8.36 -14.92 -11.75
CA ASP A 6 6.94 -15.22 -11.89
C ASP A 6 6.14 -13.97 -12.29
N LEU A 7 6.39 -12.83 -11.65
CA LEU A 7 5.72 -11.57 -11.99
C LEU A 7 6.09 -11.06 -13.38
N LEU A 8 7.35 -11.18 -13.81
CA LEU A 8 7.76 -10.83 -15.17
C LEU A 8 7.08 -11.72 -16.22
N ALA A 9 6.92 -13.01 -15.94
CA ALA A 9 6.21 -13.93 -16.83
C ALA A 9 4.73 -13.55 -16.96
N VAL A 10 4.07 -13.19 -15.86
CA VAL A 10 2.68 -12.69 -15.86
C VAL A 10 2.58 -11.34 -16.58
N ALA A 11 3.48 -10.39 -16.32
CA ALA A 11 3.49 -9.11 -17.01
C ALA A 11 3.63 -9.30 -18.53
N THR A 12 4.55 -10.18 -18.95
CA THR A 12 4.76 -10.50 -20.36
C THR A 12 3.51 -11.11 -21.01
N SER A 13 2.82 -12.04 -20.34
CA SER A 13 1.59 -12.65 -20.87
C SER A 13 0.44 -11.64 -21.00
N LEU A 14 0.43 -10.61 -20.15
CA LEU A 14 -0.50 -9.49 -20.18
C LEU A 14 -0.05 -8.33 -21.08
N ARG A 15 1.09 -8.47 -21.78
CA ARG A 15 1.71 -7.41 -22.61
C ARG A 15 2.07 -6.14 -21.83
N ILE A 16 2.30 -6.28 -20.52
CA ILE A 16 2.81 -5.25 -19.63
C ILE A 16 4.34 -5.27 -19.69
N THR A 17 4.97 -4.10 -19.88
CA THR A 17 6.42 -3.97 -20.09
C THR A 17 7.12 -3.32 -18.90
N PRO A 18 8.27 -3.83 -18.43
CA PRO A 18 9.10 -3.12 -17.46
C PRO A 18 9.54 -1.74 -17.97
N LEU A 19 9.57 -0.75 -17.08
CA LEU A 19 9.96 0.64 -17.40
C LEU A 19 11.46 0.90 -17.32
N VAL A 20 12.17 0.09 -16.54
CA VAL A 20 13.61 0.18 -16.25
C VAL A 20 14.18 -1.24 -16.23
N ASP A 21 15.51 -1.38 -16.09
CA ASP A 21 16.10 -2.71 -15.89
C ASP A 21 15.47 -3.39 -14.66
N PRO A 22 14.67 -4.45 -14.85
CA PRO A 22 13.86 -4.99 -13.77
C PRO A 22 14.74 -5.64 -12.70
N GLN A 23 15.88 -6.22 -13.06
CA GLN A 23 16.71 -6.96 -12.10
C GLN A 23 17.41 -6.05 -11.11
N SER A 24 18.12 -5.02 -11.60
CA SER A 24 18.82 -4.08 -10.72
C SER A 24 17.82 -3.24 -9.93
N PHE A 25 16.83 -2.65 -10.59
CA PHE A 25 15.91 -1.73 -9.93
C PHE A 25 15.08 -2.40 -8.85
N THR A 26 14.52 -3.58 -9.11
CA THR A 26 13.75 -4.30 -8.09
C THR A 26 14.65 -4.76 -6.95
N ARG A 27 15.92 -5.13 -7.21
CA ARG A 27 16.84 -5.53 -6.13
C ARG A 27 17.11 -4.38 -5.16
N ASP A 28 17.26 -3.17 -5.70
CA ASP A 28 17.65 -2.00 -4.92
C ASP A 28 16.45 -1.33 -4.23
N THR A 29 15.27 -1.37 -4.87
CA THR A 29 14.08 -0.62 -4.42
C THR A 29 12.96 -1.51 -3.91
N MET A 30 13.04 -2.82 -4.17
CA MET A 30 11.96 -3.78 -3.94
C MET A 30 10.67 -3.50 -4.73
N VAL A 31 10.78 -2.75 -5.83
CA VAL A 31 9.66 -2.42 -6.72
C VAL A 31 9.98 -2.86 -8.15
N LEU A 32 9.03 -3.52 -8.81
CA LEU A 32 9.07 -3.75 -10.26
C LEU A 32 8.11 -2.76 -10.92
N LEU A 33 8.69 -1.80 -11.63
CA LEU A 33 7.95 -0.75 -12.34
C LEU A 33 7.60 -1.21 -13.75
N CYS A 34 6.33 -1.15 -14.08
CA CYS A 34 5.79 -1.57 -15.36
C CYS A 34 4.84 -0.54 -15.96
N LEU A 35 4.57 -0.71 -17.24
CA LEU A 35 3.62 0.07 -18.03
C LEU A 35 2.79 -0.89 -18.87
N ASP A 36 1.48 -0.70 -18.91
CA ASP A 36 0.65 -1.24 -19.99
C ASP A 36 0.70 -0.28 -21.19
N PRO A 37 1.36 -0.64 -22.30
CA PRO A 37 1.50 0.26 -23.45
C PRO A 37 0.15 0.54 -24.15
N ALA A 38 -0.84 -0.34 -24.00
CA ALA A 38 -2.13 -0.17 -24.67
C ALA A 38 -2.98 0.93 -24.02
N THR A 39 -2.89 1.08 -22.69
CA THR A 39 -3.67 2.05 -21.91
C THR A 39 -2.83 3.23 -21.41
N GLY A 40 -1.51 3.10 -21.39
CA GLY A 40 -0.60 4.07 -20.77
C GLY A 40 -0.60 4.01 -19.23
N ILE A 41 -1.26 3.03 -18.62
CA ILE A 41 -1.34 2.90 -17.16
C ILE A 41 -0.03 2.35 -16.61
N ARG A 42 0.54 3.07 -15.63
CA ARG A 42 1.68 2.60 -14.85
C ARG A 42 1.24 1.61 -13.77
N ILE A 43 2.02 0.55 -13.61
CA ILE A 43 1.77 -0.53 -12.66
C ILE A 43 3.04 -0.74 -11.86
N ASP A 44 2.95 -0.54 -10.56
CA ASP A 44 4.08 -0.71 -9.65
C ASP A 44 3.83 -1.97 -8.80
N PHE A 45 4.67 -2.99 -8.98
CA PHE A 45 4.62 -4.20 -8.16
C PHE A 45 5.58 -4.05 -6.98
N ILE A 46 5.02 -3.89 -5.78
CA ILE A 46 5.78 -3.78 -4.53
C ILE A 46 5.85 -5.17 -3.89
N PHE A 47 7.06 -5.63 -3.57
CA PHE A 47 7.25 -6.91 -2.90
C PHE A 47 7.11 -6.76 -1.39
N SER A 48 6.44 -7.69 -0.73
CA SER A 48 6.26 -7.70 0.73
C SER A 48 7.40 -8.43 1.43
N PHE A 49 7.95 -7.86 2.49
CA PHE A 49 9.03 -8.46 3.30
C PHE A 49 8.75 -8.45 4.80
N THR A 50 7.88 -7.55 5.24
CA THR A 50 7.56 -7.36 6.65
C THR A 50 6.36 -8.22 7.08
N PRO A 51 6.26 -8.58 8.37
CA PRO A 51 5.04 -9.20 8.91
C PRO A 51 3.78 -8.38 8.66
N TYR A 52 3.91 -7.04 8.74
CA TYR A 52 2.82 -6.10 8.41
C TYR A 52 2.32 -6.27 6.98
N GLU A 53 3.21 -6.21 5.98
CA GLU A 53 2.79 -6.29 4.57
C GLU A 53 2.12 -7.62 4.24
N ARG A 54 2.60 -8.73 4.83
CA ARG A 54 1.94 -10.03 4.70
C ARG A 54 0.54 -10.00 5.29
N GLN A 55 0.38 -9.46 6.50
CA GLN A 55 -0.91 -9.33 7.15
C GLN A 55 -1.87 -8.43 6.37
N ALA A 56 -1.39 -7.30 5.82
CA ALA A 56 -2.18 -6.40 4.99
C ALA A 56 -2.66 -7.08 3.70
N ILE A 57 -1.81 -7.90 3.06
CA ILE A 57 -2.19 -8.71 1.88
C ILE A 57 -3.25 -9.76 2.24
N ASP A 58 -3.11 -10.44 3.38
CA ASP A 58 -4.05 -11.47 3.83
C ASP A 58 -5.42 -10.87 4.20
N ARG A 59 -5.43 -9.65 4.76
CA ARG A 59 -6.63 -8.88 5.10
C ARG A 59 -7.33 -8.25 3.90
N ALA A 60 -6.70 -8.23 2.72
CA ALA A 60 -7.23 -7.52 1.56
C ALA A 60 -8.68 -7.95 1.23
N ALA A 61 -9.56 -6.97 1.15
CA ALA A 61 -10.99 -7.18 0.91
C ALA A 61 -11.24 -7.52 -0.57
N ARG A 62 -12.03 -8.57 -0.83
CA ARG A 62 -12.47 -8.91 -2.19
C ARG A 62 -13.68 -8.07 -2.55
N ILE A 63 -13.55 -7.22 -3.56
CA ILE A 63 -14.61 -6.34 -4.05
C ILE A 63 -14.90 -6.68 -5.51
N SER A 64 -16.18 -6.81 -5.83
CA SER A 64 -16.63 -7.01 -7.21
C SER A 64 -16.65 -5.68 -7.94
N ILE A 65 -15.86 -5.56 -9.01
CA ILE A 65 -15.90 -4.41 -9.91
C ILE A 65 -16.28 -4.93 -11.30
N SER A 66 -17.46 -4.52 -11.76
CA SER A 66 -18.06 -5.01 -13.02
C SER A 66 -18.08 -6.55 -13.05
N HIS A 67 -17.24 -7.16 -13.89
CA HIS A 67 -17.17 -8.61 -14.05
C HIS A 67 -15.95 -9.25 -13.35
N ALA A 68 -15.18 -8.47 -12.58
CA ALA A 68 -13.94 -8.93 -11.94
C ALA A 68 -14.03 -8.91 -10.41
N GLN A 69 -13.40 -9.90 -9.77
CA GLN A 69 -13.15 -9.91 -8.33
C GLN A 69 -11.75 -9.35 -8.08
N VAL A 70 -11.67 -8.19 -7.44
CA VAL A 70 -10.40 -7.49 -7.19
C VAL A 70 -10.15 -7.43 -5.69
N ARG A 71 -8.89 -7.64 -5.27
CA ARG A 71 -8.49 -7.47 -3.87
C ARG A 71 -8.02 -6.04 -3.64
N PHE A 72 -8.62 -5.38 -2.67
CA PHE A 72 -8.26 -4.04 -2.22
C PHE A 72 -7.65 -4.09 -0.83
N ALA A 73 -6.66 -3.22 -0.56
CA ALA A 73 -6.22 -2.99 0.81
C ALA A 73 -7.40 -2.56 1.68
N THR A 74 -7.40 -2.96 2.95
CA THR A 74 -8.41 -2.48 3.88
C THR A 74 -8.24 -0.98 4.11
N PRO A 75 -9.30 -0.25 4.48
CA PRO A 75 -9.18 1.16 4.86
C PRO A 75 -8.13 1.39 5.96
N GLU A 76 -8.01 0.49 6.93
CA GLU A 76 -7.01 0.55 8.00
C GLU A 76 -5.58 0.42 7.47
N ASP A 77 -5.32 -0.57 6.61
CA ASP A 77 -4.00 -0.77 6.00
C ASP A 77 -3.63 0.41 5.08
N LEU A 78 -4.62 0.99 4.39
CA LEU A 78 -4.43 2.20 3.58
C LEU A 78 -4.04 3.40 4.46
N ILE A 79 -4.66 3.56 5.64
CA ILE A 79 -4.27 4.60 6.61
C ILE A 79 -2.82 4.38 7.06
N VAL A 80 -2.44 3.17 7.44
CA VAL A 80 -1.06 2.87 7.90
C VAL A 80 -0.04 3.20 6.80
N HIS A 81 -0.28 2.80 5.56
CA HIS A 81 0.60 3.13 4.43
C HIS A 81 0.70 4.65 4.18
N LYS A 82 -0.40 5.39 4.31
CA LYS A 82 -0.42 6.84 4.13
C LYS A 82 0.32 7.58 5.23
N MET A 83 0.15 7.15 6.49
CA MET A 83 0.90 7.70 7.62
C MET A 83 2.41 7.47 7.46
N LEU A 84 2.82 6.29 6.97
CA LEU A 84 4.22 5.98 6.68
C LEU A 84 4.83 6.82 5.54
N ALA A 85 4.05 7.08 4.49
CA ALA A 85 4.51 7.90 3.36
C ALA A 85 4.67 9.38 3.74
N ALA A 86 3.90 9.85 4.74
CA ALA A 86 3.98 11.17 5.36
C ALA A 86 4.01 12.36 4.38
N ARG A 87 3.40 12.24 3.19
CA ARG A 87 3.31 13.37 2.26
C ARG A 87 2.20 14.32 2.73
N PRO A 88 2.31 15.64 2.49
CA PRO A 88 1.27 16.59 2.92
C PRO A 88 -0.16 16.21 2.48
N ARG A 89 -0.31 15.61 1.29
CA ARG A 89 -1.60 15.14 0.75
C ARG A 89 -2.14 13.88 1.44
N ASP A 90 -1.28 13.08 2.06
CA ASP A 90 -1.70 11.84 2.72
C ASP A 90 -2.54 12.12 3.98
N HIS A 91 -2.37 13.27 4.63
CA HIS A 91 -3.21 13.68 5.77
C HIS A 91 -4.67 13.94 5.36
N GLU A 92 -4.88 14.58 4.20
CA GLU A 92 -6.22 14.83 3.65
C GLU A 92 -6.91 13.51 3.29
N ASP A 93 -6.17 12.58 2.69
CA ASP A 93 -6.69 11.26 2.35
C ASP A 93 -7.05 10.43 3.60
N VAL A 94 -6.18 10.42 4.63
CA VAL A 94 -6.47 9.75 5.91
C VAL A 94 -7.71 10.35 6.55
N THR A 95 -7.84 11.68 6.54
CA THR A 95 -9.04 12.38 7.03
C THR A 95 -10.29 11.94 6.27
N GLY A 96 -10.22 11.88 4.94
CA GLY A 96 -11.32 11.43 4.09
C GLY A 96 -11.74 9.98 4.37
N ILE A 97 -10.79 9.10 4.68
CA ILE A 97 -11.08 7.71 5.07
C ILE A 97 -11.75 7.67 6.44
N LEU A 98 -11.20 8.37 7.44
CA LEU A 98 -11.75 8.42 8.81
C LEU A 98 -13.21 8.91 8.83
N LEU A 99 -13.55 9.91 8.01
CA LEU A 99 -14.91 10.44 7.93
C LEU A 99 -15.89 9.52 7.20
N LYS A 100 -15.43 8.71 6.25
CA LYS A 100 -16.28 7.86 5.40
C LYS A 100 -16.45 6.44 5.93
N GLN A 101 -15.58 5.99 6.82
CA GLN A 101 -15.53 4.61 7.31
C GLN A 101 -15.95 4.57 8.80
N PRO A 102 -17.22 4.27 9.11
CA PRO A 102 -17.73 4.34 10.49
C PRO A 102 -17.23 3.22 11.41
N HIS A 103 -16.64 2.16 10.85
CA HIS A 103 -16.30 0.93 11.58
C HIS A 103 -14.81 0.58 11.49
N LEU A 104 -13.94 1.59 11.46
CA LEU A 104 -12.49 1.36 11.43
C LEU A 104 -11.97 0.76 12.73
N ASP A 105 -11.11 -0.24 12.61
CA ASP A 105 -10.31 -0.73 13.73
C ASP A 105 -9.11 0.21 13.98
N LEU A 106 -9.35 1.28 14.73
CA LEU A 106 -8.28 2.23 15.08
C LEU A 106 -7.26 1.63 16.05
N ALA A 107 -7.57 0.54 16.77
CA ALA A 107 -6.60 -0.13 17.63
C ALA A 107 -5.56 -0.88 16.80
N TYR A 108 -5.99 -1.54 15.73
CA TYR A 108 -5.11 -2.13 14.72
C TYR A 108 -4.19 -1.10 14.07
N VAL A 109 -4.75 0.04 13.62
CA VAL A 109 -3.95 1.13 13.02
C VAL A 109 -2.89 1.61 14.01
N ARG A 110 -3.28 1.89 15.27
CA ARG A 110 -2.36 2.34 16.32
C ARG A 110 -1.25 1.33 16.59
N HIS A 111 -1.58 0.05 16.67
CA HIS A 111 -0.60 -1.01 16.90
C HIS A 111 0.54 -0.95 15.87
N TRP A 112 0.20 -0.91 14.58
CA TRP A 112 1.21 -0.84 13.53
C TRP A 112 1.95 0.51 13.50
N LEU A 113 1.28 1.62 13.75
CA LEU A 113 1.96 2.92 13.83
C LEU A 113 2.97 2.99 14.98
N VAL A 114 2.74 2.28 16.09
CA VAL A 114 3.73 2.15 17.19
C VAL A 114 4.96 1.37 16.72
N GLU A 115 4.77 0.20 16.12
CA GLU A 115 5.86 -0.62 15.58
C GLU A 115 6.70 0.16 14.55
N PHE A 116 6.04 0.89 13.65
CA PHE A 116 6.72 1.69 12.64
C PHE A 116 7.37 2.95 13.20
N ALA A 117 6.78 3.61 14.20
CA ALA A 117 7.41 4.75 14.85
C ALA A 117 8.71 4.34 15.53
N ALA A 118 8.74 3.17 16.16
CA ALA A 118 9.95 2.60 16.76
C ALA A 118 11.04 2.32 15.70
N ALA A 119 10.67 1.82 14.52
CA ALA A 119 11.61 1.51 13.45
C ALA A 119 12.11 2.74 12.68
N THR A 120 11.29 3.78 12.54
CA THR A 120 11.57 4.93 11.64
C THR A 120 11.97 6.22 12.38
N SER A 121 11.85 6.25 13.71
CA SER A 121 12.00 7.48 14.52
C SER A 121 11.06 8.62 14.12
N GLN A 122 9.96 8.32 13.41
CA GLN A 122 8.95 9.30 13.02
C GLN A 122 7.82 9.39 14.07
N PRO A 123 7.24 10.57 14.31
CA PRO A 123 6.17 10.76 15.30
C PRO A 123 4.79 10.31 14.78
N LEU A 124 4.71 9.13 14.14
CA LEU A 124 3.53 8.63 13.42
C LEU A 124 2.29 8.57 14.31
N VAL A 125 2.44 8.04 15.52
CA VAL A 125 1.35 7.93 16.50
C VAL A 125 0.81 9.30 16.87
N LYS A 126 1.71 10.27 17.16
CA LYS A 126 1.30 11.63 17.53
C LYS A 126 0.57 12.34 16.38
N GLN A 127 1.04 12.17 15.14
CA GLN A 127 0.40 12.71 13.95
C GLN A 127 -0.99 12.12 13.76
N PHE A 128 -1.12 10.80 13.86
CA PHE A 128 -2.41 10.11 13.74
C PHE A 128 -3.40 10.55 14.82
N GLU A 129 -3.00 10.62 16.09
CA GLU A 129 -3.87 11.10 17.17
C GLU A 129 -4.31 12.55 16.97
N THR A 130 -3.46 13.39 16.39
CA THR A 130 -3.81 14.78 16.08
C THR A 130 -4.92 14.83 15.02
N LEU A 131 -4.81 14.00 13.98
CA LEU A 131 -5.84 13.88 12.93
C LEU A 131 -7.16 13.36 13.52
N VAL A 132 -7.13 12.28 14.29
CA VAL A 132 -8.34 11.72 14.91
C VAL A 132 -9.04 12.75 15.81
N LYS A 133 -8.29 13.49 16.63
CA LYS A 133 -8.85 14.53 17.51
C LYS A 133 -9.44 15.72 16.75
N SER A 134 -8.93 16.06 15.57
CA SER A 134 -9.46 17.17 14.77
C SER A 134 -10.83 16.89 14.15
N LEU A 135 -11.27 15.62 14.16
CA LEU A 135 -12.52 15.16 13.57
C LEU A 135 -13.60 14.82 14.61
N GLN A 136 -13.28 14.94 15.90
CA GLN A 136 -14.19 14.76 17.03
C GLN A 136 -14.60 16.11 17.60
#